data_AF-A0A519F6Y3-F1
#
_entry.id   AF-A0A519F6Y3-F1
#
_cell.length_a   1.000
_cell.length_b   1.000
_cell.length_c   1.000
_cell.angle_alpha   90.00
_cell.angle_beta   90.00
_cell.angle_gamma   90.00
#
_symmetry.space_group_name_H-M   'P 1'
#
loop_
_entity.id
_entity.type
_entity.pdbx_description
1 polymer ?
#
loop_
_entity_poly.entity_id
_entity_poly.type
_entity_poly.pdbx_seq_one_letter_code
_entity_poly.pdbx_strand_id
1 'polypeptide(L)' 'MTERYEDAQRCMERAIGKQWQEKYDIELARNRWGAVEPTGHSIDTAPQAVRMTDMRCRRELNLAGEPRP' A
#
# COMPACT_ATOMS: atom_id res chain seq x y z
N MET A 1 -9.67 5.40 -11.03
CA MET A 1 -9.02 4.19 -10.44
C MET A 1 -7.80 4.57 -9.62
N THR A 2 -6.84 5.29 -10.22
CA THR A 2 -5.59 5.75 -9.58
C THR A 2 -5.79 6.50 -8.27
N GLU A 3 -6.80 7.38 -8.18
CA GLU A 3 -7.11 8.16 -6.97
C GLU A 3 -7.28 7.30 -5.70
N ARG A 4 -7.92 6.12 -5.82
CA ARG A 4 -8.08 5.21 -4.67
C ARG A 4 -6.77 4.63 -4.17
N TYR A 5 -5.78 4.45 -5.05
CA TYR A 5 -4.46 3.98 -4.67
C TYR A 5 -3.67 5.09 -3.97
N GLU A 6 -3.83 6.34 -4.41
CA GLU A 6 -3.27 7.49 -3.71
C GLU A 6 -3.91 7.68 -2.33
N ASP A 7 -5.23 7.49 -2.20
CA ASP A 7 -5.91 7.47 -0.91
C ASP A 7 -5.40 6.35 -0.01
N ALA A 8 -5.06 5.18 -0.57
CA ALA A 8 -4.47 4.09 0.20
C ALA A 8 -3.09 4.48 0.73
N GLN A 9 -2.26 5.15 -0.08
CA GLN A 9 -0.99 5.72 0.37
C GLN A 9 -1.18 6.76 1.47
N ARG A 10 -2.13 7.69 1.32
CA ARG A 10 -2.47 8.68 2.34
C ARG A 10 -2.95 8.03 3.64
N CYS A 11 -3.74 6.96 3.55
CA CYS A 11 -4.19 6.20 4.71
C CYS A 11 -3.01 5.56 5.45
N MET A 12 -2.06 4.98 4.73
CA MET A 12 -0.82 4.43 5.29
C MET A 12 0.00 5.53 5.98
N GLU A 13 0.24 6.65 5.31
CA GLU A 13 1.02 7.77 5.87
C GLU A 13 0.42 8.32 7.16
N ARG A 14 -0.92 8.42 7.24
CA ARG A 14 -1.62 8.86 8.45
C ARG A 14 -1.49 7.87 9.60
N ALA A 15 -1.40 6.58 9.31
CA ALA A 15 -1.41 5.53 10.32
C ALA A 15 -0.01 5.18 10.84
N ILE A 16 1.00 5.12 9.96
CA ILE A 16 2.35 4.66 10.31
C ILE A 16 3.45 5.69 10.03
N GLY A 17 3.08 6.86 9.52
CA GLY A 17 3.97 7.99 9.25
C GLY A 17 4.31 8.17 7.77
N LYS A 18 4.70 9.39 7.40
CA LYS A 18 5.24 9.69 6.07
C LYS A 18 6.53 8.89 5.81
N GLN A 19 6.83 8.62 4.54
CA GLN A 19 8.03 7.89 4.12
C GLN A 19 8.16 6.50 4.77
N TRP A 20 7.04 5.90 5.16
CA TRP A 20 7.02 4.55 5.72
C TRP A 20 7.61 3.53 4.75
N GLN A 21 7.49 3.78 3.44
CA GLN A 21 8.03 2.93 2.40
C GLN A 21 9.56 2.86 2.51
N GLU A 22 10.22 4.00 2.62
CA GLU A 22 11.68 4.08 2.80
C GLU A 22 12.10 3.50 4.15
N LYS A 23 11.35 3.80 5.22
CA LYS A 23 11.64 3.32 6.58
C LYS A 23 11.60 1.79 6.70
N TYR A 24 10.70 1.14 5.96
CA TYR A 24 10.49 -0.31 6.02
C TYR A 24 10.96 -1.04 4.76
N ASP A 25 11.76 -0.37 3.91
CA ASP A 25 12.32 -0.92 2.67
C ASP A 25 11.26 -1.53 1.73
N ILE A 26 10.16 -0.80 1.55
CA ILE A 26 8.99 -1.24 0.80
C ILE A 26 9.15 -0.86 -0.67
N GLU A 27 9.39 -1.88 -1.51
CA GLU A 27 9.39 -1.73 -2.95
C GLU A 27 8.01 -1.27 -3.48
N LEU A 28 8.03 -0.26 -4.35
CA LEU A 28 6.87 0.29 -5.03
C LEU A 28 6.96 -0.01 -6.54
N ALA A 29 5.82 -0.37 -7.14
CA ALA A 29 5.72 -0.60 -8.56
C ALA A 29 4.44 0.02 -9.13
N ARG A 30 4.42 0.22 -10.45
CA ARG A 30 3.24 0.71 -11.14
C ARG A 30 2.30 -0.46 -11.44
N ASN A 31 1.06 -0.35 -11.01
CA ASN A 31 0.03 -1.36 -11.28
C ASN A 31 -0.58 -1.22 -12.68
N ARG A 32 -1.45 -2.17 -13.04
CA ARG A 32 -2.18 -2.19 -14.31
C ARG A 32 -3.01 -0.94 -14.59
N TRP A 33 -3.37 -0.18 -13.55
CA TRP A 33 -4.14 1.07 -13.64
C TRP A 33 -3.27 2.32 -13.65
N GLY A 34 -1.95 2.15 -13.73
CA GLY A 34 -1.00 3.25 -13.77
C GLY A 34 -0.73 3.90 -12.42
N ALA A 35 -1.25 3.37 -11.31
CA ALA A 35 -0.97 3.88 -9.96
C ALA A 35 0.30 3.26 -9.38
N VAL A 36 1.01 4.00 -8.52
CA VAL A 36 2.14 3.47 -7.76
C VAL A 36 1.64 2.90 -6.44
N GLU A 37 1.96 1.63 -6.19
CA GLU A 37 1.61 0.95 -4.94
C GLU A 37 2.71 -0.07 -4.55
N PRO A 38 2.71 -0.54 -3.30
CA PRO A 38 3.64 -1.58 -2.87
C PRO A 38 3.47 -2.88 -3.65
N THR A 39 4.58 -3.56 -3.94
CA THR A 39 4.52 -4.90 -4.54
C THR A 39 3.91 -5.90 -3.55
N GLY A 40 3.32 -6.98 -4.07
CA GLY A 40 2.80 -8.06 -3.22
C GLY A 40 3.88 -8.64 -2.32
N HIS A 41 5.03 -8.97 -2.92
CA HIS A 41 6.17 -9.54 -2.21
C HIS A 41 6.68 -8.66 -1.06
N SER A 42 6.83 -7.36 -1.33
CA SER A 42 7.31 -6.38 -0.35
C SER A 42 6.36 -6.20 0.84
N ILE A 43 5.05 -6.20 0.60
CA ILE A 43 4.07 -6.17 1.69
C ILE A 43 4.11 -7.47 2.48
N ASP A 44 4.16 -8.64 1.83
CA ASP A 44 4.12 -9.92 2.51
C ASP A 44 5.31 -10.15 3.47
N THR A 45 6.47 -9.56 3.14
CA THR A 45 7.69 -9.60 3.97
C THR A 45 7.79 -8.45 4.98
N ALA A 46 6.92 -7.44 4.90
CA ALA A 46 6.96 -6.27 5.77
C ALA A 46 6.61 -6.58 7.24
N PRO A 47 7.01 -5.71 8.19
CA PRO A 47 6.58 -5.82 9.58
C PRO A 47 5.06 -5.93 9.71
N GLN A 48 4.59 -6.67 10.73
CA GLN A 48 3.16 -6.94 10.92
C GLN A 48 2.32 -5.65 10.97
N ALA A 49 2.84 -4.58 11.57
CA ALA A 49 2.16 -3.28 11.62
C ALA A 49 1.89 -2.70 10.22
N VAL A 50 2.83 -2.84 9.28
CA VAL A 50 2.68 -2.38 7.90
C VAL A 50 1.63 -3.22 7.17
N ARG A 51 1.75 -4.55 7.24
CA ARG A 51 0.82 -5.50 6.63
C ARG A 51 -0.63 -5.28 7.06
N MET A 52 -0.85 -5.17 8.37
CA MET A 52 -2.20 -4.99 8.92
C MET A 52 -2.79 -3.62 8.56
N THR A 53 -1.96 -2.58 8.56
CA THR A 53 -2.41 -1.23 8.17
C THR A 53 -2.76 -1.17 6.69
N ASP A 54 -1.92 -1.76 5.84
CA ASP A 54 -2.15 -1.83 4.41
C ASP A 54 -3.44 -2.58 4.07
N MET A 55 -3.63 -3.77 4.66
CA MET A 55 -4.86 -4.55 4.52
C MET A 55 -6.10 -3.73 4.89
N ARG A 56 -6.04 -3.00 6.02
CA ARG A 56 -7.13 -2.12 6.47
C ARG A 56 -7.40 -1.01 5.45
N CYS A 57 -6.37 -0.25 5.07
CA CYS A 57 -6.50 0.87 4.13
C CYS A 57 -7.05 0.41 2.76
N ARG A 58 -6.56 -0.71 2.22
CA ARG A 58 -7.10 -1.29 0.98
C ARG A 58 -8.57 -1.67 1.12
N ARG A 59 -8.98 -2.23 2.26
CA ARG A 59 -10.36 -2.65 2.50
C ARG A 59 -11.31 -1.45 2.53
N GLU A 60 -10.94 -0.38 3.23
CA GLU A 60 -11.72 0.86 3.31
C GLU A 60 -11.95 1.50 1.92
N LEU A 61 -11.01 1.30 0.99
CA LEU A 61 -11.04 1.88 -0.36
C LEU A 61 -11.48 0.91 -1.45
N ASN A 62 -11.99 -0.27 -1.06
CA ASN A 62 -12.43 -1.33 -1.98
C ASN A 62 -11.33 -1.76 -2.97
N LEU A 63 -10.10 -1.93 -2.48
CA LEU A 63 -8.91 -2.41 -3.20
C LEU A 63 -8.45 -3.81 -2.74
N ALA A 64 -9.12 -4.41 -1.75
CA ALA A 64 -8.71 -5.69 -1.17
C ALA A 64 -8.66 -6.85 -2.18
N GLY A 65 -9.53 -6.84 -3.20
CA GLY A 65 -9.53 -7.83 -4.28
C GLY A 65 -8.70 -7.42 -5.51
N GLU A 66 -8.11 -6.23 -5.52
CA GLU A 66 -7.28 -5.79 -6.64
C GLU A 66 -5.88 -6.41 -6.52
N PRO A 67 -5.35 -7.02 -7.60
CA PRO A 67 -4.03 -7.62 -7.61
C PRO A 67 -2.96 -6.55 -7.43
N ARG A 68 -1.91 -6.91 -6.70
CA ARG A 68 -0.70 -6.10 -6.61
C ARG A 68 0.25 -6.43 -7.77
N PRO A 69 1.09 -5.47 -8.17
CA PRO A 69 2.29 -5.77 -8.94
C PRO A 69 3.22 -6.73 -8.19
#